data_AF-A0A3M5U058-F1
#
_entry.id   AF-A0A3M5U058-F1
#
_cell.length_a   1.000
_cell.length_b   1.000
_cell.length_c   1.000
_cell.angle_alpha   90.00
_cell.angle_beta   90.00
_cell.angle_gamma   90.00
#
_symmetry.space_group_name_H-M   'P 1'
#
loop_
_entity.id
_entity.type
_entity.pdbx_description
1 polymer ?
#
loop_
_entity_poly.entity_id
_entity_poly.type
_entity_poly.pdbx_seq_one_letter_code
_entity_poly.pdbx_strand_id
1 'polypeptide(L)'
;MHLLGFRFAPRIRDLGDTKLFVPQGNIDYDAIKSMISKEKLDIKAIRTHWDEILRLATSIKQGTVTASLMLRKLGSYPRQNGLAVALREIGRIERTLFILDWLQSAELRRRVNAGLNKGEARNALARAVFFNRLGEIRDRSFEQQRYRASGLNLVTAAIVLWNTVYLERSANALRGHSTAVDESLLQYLSPLGWEHINLTGDYLWRSTVKVGGGRFRPLRRLKSA
;
A
#
# COMPACT_ATOMS: atom_id res chain seq x y z
N MET A 1 14.40 -1.23 8.08
CA MET A 1 13.54 -0.10 8.53
C MET A 1 13.22 -0.22 10.02
N HIS A 2 13.53 -1.36 10.64
CA HIS A 2 13.37 -1.59 12.07
C HIS A 2 14.11 -0.58 12.97
N LEU A 3 15.30 -0.12 12.56
CA LEU A 3 16.06 0.94 13.25
C LEU A 3 15.30 2.27 13.37
N LEU A 4 14.30 2.52 12.51
CA LEU A 4 13.46 3.71 12.53
C LEU A 4 12.07 3.43 13.13
N GLY A 5 11.83 2.22 13.66
CA GLY A 5 10.55 1.79 14.22
C GLY A 5 9.51 1.37 13.17
N PHE A 6 9.88 1.34 11.88
CA PHE A 6 8.95 0.96 10.82
C PHE A 6 9.15 -0.50 10.41
N ARG A 7 8.05 -1.24 10.32
CA ARG A 7 8.03 -2.57 9.72
C ARG A 7 7.55 -2.47 8.27
N PHE A 8 8.44 -2.74 7.34
CA PHE A 8 8.09 -2.80 5.93
C PHE A 8 7.55 -4.19 5.59
N ALA A 9 6.33 -4.27 5.05
CA ALA A 9 5.65 -5.53 4.76
C ALA A 9 5.17 -5.58 3.29
N PRO A 10 6.09 -5.79 2.33
CA PRO A 10 5.75 -5.84 0.91
C PRO A 10 5.07 -7.16 0.54
N ARG A 11 4.23 -7.15 -0.50
CA ARG A 11 3.73 -8.39 -1.12
C ARG A 11 4.86 -9.06 -1.88
N ILE A 12 5.18 -10.29 -1.51
CA ILE A 12 6.12 -11.15 -2.26
C ILE A 12 5.31 -11.89 -3.34
N ARG A 13 5.65 -11.68 -4.61
CA ARG A 13 5.03 -12.40 -5.74
C ARG A 13 5.69 -13.76 -5.96
N ASP A 14 7.02 -13.75 -6.08
CA ASP A 14 7.81 -14.91 -6.49
C ASP A 14 8.65 -15.42 -5.31
N LEU A 15 7.99 -16.16 -4.42
CA LEU A 15 8.62 -16.66 -3.19
C LEU A 15 9.73 -17.67 -3.49
N GLY A 16 9.59 -18.48 -4.55
CA GLY A 16 10.58 -19.47 -4.96
C GLY A 16 11.93 -18.89 -5.39
N ASP A 17 11.93 -17.67 -5.91
CA ASP A 17 13.15 -16.95 -6.32
C ASP A 17 13.80 -16.21 -5.16
N THR A 18 13.12 -16.15 -4.01
CA THR A 18 13.57 -15.34 -2.88
C THR A 18 14.62 -16.10 -2.08
N LYS A 19 15.79 -15.48 -1.88
CA LYS A 19 16.90 -16.06 -1.12
C LYS A 19 16.91 -15.63 0.34
N LEU A 20 17.06 -16.61 1.24
CA LEU A 20 17.26 -16.47 2.68
C LEU A 20 18.75 -16.37 3.01
N PHE A 21 19.12 -15.49 3.92
CA PHE A 21 20.51 -15.27 4.31
C PHE A 21 20.74 -15.78 5.73
N VAL A 22 21.73 -16.65 5.88
CA VAL A 22 22.03 -17.32 7.15
C VAL A 22 23.35 -16.75 7.72
N PRO A 23 23.47 -16.61 9.06
CA PRO A 23 24.73 -16.31 9.72
C PRO A 23 25.82 -17.34 9.39
N GLN A 24 27.07 -16.97 9.65
CA GLN A 24 28.18 -17.92 9.57
C GLN A 24 27.98 -19.06 10.58
N GLY A 25 27.75 -20.27 10.07
CA GLY A 25 27.57 -21.51 10.83
C GLY A 25 27.38 -22.70 9.88
N ASN A 26 27.39 -23.90 10.44
CA ASN A 26 27.14 -25.16 9.73
C ASN A 26 25.84 -25.78 10.24
N ILE A 27 24.71 -25.14 9.92
CA ILE A 27 23.38 -25.67 10.22
C ILE A 27 22.78 -26.05 8.87
N ASP A 28 22.57 -27.33 8.64
CA ASP A 28 21.95 -27.81 7.41
C ASP A 28 20.43 -27.72 7.56
N TYR A 29 19.80 -26.97 6.67
CA TYR A 29 18.35 -26.75 6.67
C TYR A 29 17.76 -27.40 5.42
N ASP A 30 17.62 -28.73 5.44
CA ASP A 30 17.25 -29.50 4.25
C ASP A 30 15.91 -29.07 3.63
N ALA A 31 14.91 -28.75 4.45
CA ALA A 31 13.57 -28.36 3.99
C ALA A 31 13.54 -27.03 3.20
N ILE A 32 14.51 -26.13 3.43
CA ILE A 32 14.57 -24.80 2.80
C ILE A 32 15.88 -24.57 2.05
N LYS A 33 16.65 -25.63 1.79
CA LYS A 33 17.98 -25.58 1.18
C LYS A 33 17.99 -24.87 -0.17
N SER A 34 16.94 -25.05 -0.97
CA SER A 34 16.76 -24.38 -2.27
C SER A 34 16.56 -22.85 -2.15
N MET A 35 16.01 -22.39 -1.02
CA MET A 35 15.78 -20.99 -0.72
C MET A 35 16.99 -20.32 -0.04
N ILE A 36 17.96 -21.07 0.46
CA ILE A 36 19.13 -20.49 1.11
C ILE A 36 20.11 -19.91 0.08
N SER A 37 20.57 -18.68 0.33
CA SER A 37 21.61 -18.03 -0.44
C SER A 37 22.96 -18.73 -0.22
N LYS A 38 23.78 -18.81 -1.28
CA LYS A 38 25.19 -19.23 -1.15
C LYS A 38 26.03 -18.22 -0.38
N GLU A 39 25.63 -16.94 -0.42
CA GLU A 39 26.31 -15.87 0.32
C GLU A 39 25.88 -15.87 1.79
N LYS A 40 26.88 -15.90 2.68
CA LYS A 40 26.67 -15.78 4.13
C LYS A 40 26.64 -14.31 4.56
N LEU A 41 25.93 -14.03 5.65
CA LEU A 41 25.89 -12.69 6.24
C LEU A 41 27.26 -12.28 6.77
N ASP A 42 27.70 -11.07 6.41
CA ASP A 42 28.90 -10.46 6.96
C ASP A 42 28.56 -9.63 8.21
N ILE A 43 28.52 -10.31 9.36
CA ILE A 43 28.26 -9.68 10.66
C ILE A 43 29.41 -8.73 11.05
N LYS A 44 30.64 -8.98 10.56
CA LYS A 44 31.79 -8.14 10.87
C LYS A 44 31.62 -6.76 10.22
N ALA A 45 31.17 -6.69 8.97
CA ALA A 45 30.86 -5.42 8.31
C ALA A 45 29.82 -4.58 9.07
N ILE A 46 28.79 -5.23 9.62
CA ILE A 46 27.78 -4.56 10.46
C ILE A 46 28.42 -3.98 11.72
N ARG A 47 29.24 -4.77 12.42
CA ARG A 47 29.90 -4.33 13.66
C ARG A 47 30.88 -3.18 13.42
N THR A 48 31.66 -3.25 12.35
CA THR A 48 32.66 -2.22 12.00
C THR A 48 32.02 -0.86 11.77
N HIS A 49 30.82 -0.80 11.16
CA HIS A 49 30.13 0.46 10.83
C HIS A 49 28.92 0.74 11.74
N TRP A 50 28.84 0.10 12.91
CA TRP A 50 27.66 0.19 13.78
C TRP A 50 27.36 1.62 14.22
N ASP A 51 28.39 2.38 14.63
CA ASP A 51 28.23 3.76 15.06
C ASP A 51 27.73 4.67 13.93
N GLU A 52 28.18 4.43 12.70
CA GLU A 52 27.72 5.17 11.52
C GLU A 52 26.26 4.86 11.18
N ILE A 53 25.85 3.60 11.35
CA ILE A 53 24.46 3.17 11.18
C ILE A 53 23.57 3.88 12.21
N LEU A 54 23.96 3.89 13.49
CA LEU A 54 23.24 4.57 14.56
C LEU A 54 23.14 6.08 14.31
N ARG A 55 24.26 6.70 13.88
CA ARG A 55 24.28 8.11 13.51
C ARG A 55 23.30 8.40 12.37
N LEU A 56 23.31 7.58 11.31
CA LEU A 56 22.40 7.74 10.19
C LEU A 56 20.92 7.60 10.62
N ALA A 57 20.60 6.58 11.41
CA ALA A 57 19.24 6.38 11.91
C ALA A 57 18.79 7.57 12.78
N THR A 58 19.68 8.08 13.64
CA THR A 58 19.40 9.22 14.53
C THR A 58 19.22 10.51 13.74
N SER A 59 20.07 10.80 12.75
CA SER A 59 19.94 11.98 11.90
C SER A 59 18.64 11.99 11.09
N ILE A 60 18.17 10.81 10.64
CA ILE A 60 16.86 10.69 9.98
C ILE A 60 15.73 10.92 11.00
N LYS A 61 15.81 10.30 12.18
CA LYS A 61 14.78 10.42 13.23
C LYS A 61 14.67 11.84 13.79
N GLN A 62 15.78 12.57 13.88
CA GLN A 62 15.83 13.97 14.31
C GLN A 62 15.48 14.96 13.18
N GLY A 63 15.29 14.49 11.94
CA GLY A 63 14.97 15.34 10.79
C GLY A 63 16.13 16.19 10.27
N THR A 64 17.36 15.99 10.79
CA THR A 64 18.57 16.69 10.31
C THR A 64 18.84 16.39 8.84
N VAL A 65 18.51 15.17 8.38
CA VAL A 65 18.64 14.77 6.98
C VAL A 65 17.44 13.92 6.54
N THR A 66 16.97 14.10 5.31
CA THR A 66 15.91 13.26 4.74
C THR A 66 16.44 11.89 4.30
N ALA A 67 15.60 10.86 4.46
CA ALA A 67 15.93 9.51 4.01
C ALA A 67 16.21 9.45 2.50
N SER A 68 15.50 10.24 1.68
CA SER A 68 15.71 10.33 0.24
C SER A 68 17.09 10.88 -0.12
N LEU A 69 17.59 11.89 0.60
CA LEU A 69 18.94 12.43 0.39
C LEU A 69 20.01 11.40 0.75
N MET A 70 19.84 10.70 1.88
CA MET A 70 20.77 9.65 2.31
C MET A 70 20.81 8.49 1.31
N LEU A 71 19.66 8.01 0.83
CA LEU A 71 19.60 6.96 -0.18
C LEU A 71 20.30 7.38 -1.47
N ARG A 72 20.12 8.62 -1.92
CA ARG A 72 20.82 9.15 -3.09
C ARG A 72 22.34 9.13 -2.90
N LYS A 73 22.82 9.58 -1.72
CA LYS A 73 24.26 9.61 -1.40
C LYS A 73 24.88 8.21 -1.28
N LEU A 74 24.18 7.28 -0.63
CA LEU A 74 24.62 5.89 -0.49
C LEU A 74 24.61 5.15 -1.84
N GLY A 75 23.65 5.50 -2.72
CA GLY A 75 23.50 4.95 -4.06
C GLY A 75 24.56 5.42 -5.06
N SER A 76 25.26 6.53 -4.80
CA SER A 76 26.31 7.03 -5.70
C SER A 76 27.56 6.14 -5.73
N TYR A 77 27.95 5.52 -4.61
CA TYR A 77 29.14 4.66 -4.52
C TYR A 77 28.91 3.41 -3.65
N PRO A 78 28.01 2.49 -4.05
CA PRO A 78 27.51 1.42 -3.18
C PRO A 78 28.50 0.29 -2.87
N ARG A 79 29.60 0.18 -3.63
CA ARG A 79 30.68 -0.82 -3.40
C ARG A 79 31.89 -0.25 -2.66
N GLN A 80 32.08 1.07 -2.68
CA GLN A 80 33.19 1.74 -2.01
C GLN A 80 32.79 2.29 -0.63
N ASN A 81 31.48 2.34 -0.34
CA ASN A 81 30.95 2.85 0.91
C ASN A 81 30.70 1.72 1.91
N GLY A 82 31.54 1.61 2.94
CA GLY A 82 31.41 0.61 4.02
C GLY A 82 30.07 0.67 4.75
N LEU A 83 29.51 1.85 4.97
CA LEU A 83 28.17 2.04 5.54
C LEU A 83 27.08 1.46 4.61
N ALA A 84 27.20 1.64 3.29
CA ALA A 84 26.26 1.05 2.34
C ALA A 84 26.32 -0.48 2.32
N VAL A 85 27.51 -1.06 2.50
CA VAL A 85 27.69 -2.51 2.65
C VAL A 85 27.05 -3.00 3.95
N ALA A 86 27.33 -2.36 5.08
CA ALA A 86 26.75 -2.71 6.36
C ALA A 86 25.21 -2.62 6.37
N LEU A 87 24.64 -1.55 5.78
CA LEU A 87 23.19 -1.42 5.62
C LEU A 87 22.58 -2.48 4.70
N ARG A 88 23.32 -2.95 3.69
CA ARG A 88 22.90 -4.06 2.82
C ARG A 88 22.81 -5.38 3.61
N GLU A 89 23.79 -5.66 4.47
CA GLU A 89 23.77 -6.86 5.34
C GLU A 89 22.60 -6.81 6.33
N ILE A 90 22.33 -5.66 6.95
CA ILE A 90 21.12 -5.47 7.77
C ILE A 90 19.86 -5.71 6.94
N GLY A 91 19.79 -5.17 5.73
CA GLY A 91 18.67 -5.39 4.81
C GLY A 91 18.45 -6.86 4.45
N ARG A 92 19.53 -7.66 4.35
CA ARG A 92 19.46 -9.12 4.12
C ARG A 92 18.87 -9.85 5.33
N ILE A 93 19.23 -9.45 6.55
CA ILE A 93 18.65 -9.98 7.80
C ILE A 93 17.15 -9.66 7.86
N GLU A 94 16.79 -8.39 7.71
CA GLU A 94 15.39 -7.92 7.76
C GLU A 94 14.52 -8.64 6.73
N ARG A 95 15.05 -8.81 5.51
CA ARG A 95 14.36 -9.56 4.44
C ARG A 95 14.16 -11.01 4.84
N THR A 96 15.19 -11.67 5.36
CA THR A 96 15.12 -13.08 5.77
C THR A 96 14.08 -13.29 6.86
N LEU A 97 14.12 -12.47 7.92
CA LEU A 97 13.13 -12.50 8.99
C LEU A 97 11.70 -12.26 8.48
N PHE A 98 11.52 -11.28 7.58
CA PHE A 98 10.21 -11.01 6.99
C PHE A 98 9.68 -12.20 6.19
N ILE A 99 10.53 -12.90 5.42
CA ILE A 99 10.11 -14.08 4.65
C ILE A 99 9.74 -15.24 5.57
N LEU A 100 10.48 -15.45 6.66
CA LEU A 100 10.16 -16.48 7.65
C LEU A 100 8.80 -16.18 8.29
N ASP A 101 8.55 -14.93 8.71
CA ASP A 101 7.26 -14.50 9.23
C ASP A 101 6.14 -14.67 8.18
N TRP A 102 6.43 -14.38 6.90
CA TRP A 102 5.49 -14.54 5.79
C TRP A 102 5.09 -16.00 5.58
N LEU A 103 6.05 -16.92 5.66
CA LEU A 103 5.82 -18.36 5.53
C LEU A 103 4.97 -18.89 6.69
N GLN A 104 5.23 -18.44 7.91
CA GLN A 104 4.57 -18.93 9.12
C GLN A 104 3.20 -18.29 9.36
N SER A 105 3.02 -17.00 9.08
CA SER A 105 1.81 -16.26 9.44
C SER A 105 0.85 -16.09 8.27
N ALA A 106 -0.29 -16.79 8.31
CA ALA A 106 -1.40 -16.54 7.39
C ALA A 106 -2.01 -15.13 7.57
N GLU A 107 -2.03 -14.62 8.81
CA GLU A 107 -2.58 -13.30 9.12
C GLU A 107 -1.75 -12.17 8.51
N LEU A 108 -0.41 -12.26 8.58
CA LEU A 108 0.49 -11.31 7.91
C LEU A 108 0.21 -11.27 6.40
N ARG A 109 0.08 -12.45 5.77
CA ARG A 109 -0.25 -12.56 4.34
C ARG A 109 -1.59 -11.91 4.00
N ARG A 110 -2.63 -12.17 4.79
CA ARG A 110 -3.95 -11.54 4.61
C ARG A 110 -3.88 -10.02 4.73
N ARG A 111 -3.19 -9.49 5.73
CA ARG A 111 -3.03 -8.03 5.93
C ARG A 111 -2.30 -7.37 4.76
N VAL A 112 -1.20 -7.96 4.28
CA VAL A 112 -0.46 -7.43 3.13
C VAL A 112 -1.29 -7.50 1.84
N ASN A 113 -1.99 -8.61 1.60
CA ASN A 113 -2.90 -8.72 0.46
C ASN A 113 -4.06 -7.73 0.55
N ALA A 114 -4.62 -7.47 1.73
CA ALA A 114 -5.65 -6.44 1.90
C ALA A 114 -5.14 -5.04 1.52
N GLY A 115 -3.88 -4.71 1.86
CA GLY A 115 -3.24 -3.47 1.40
C GLY A 115 -3.09 -3.40 -0.12
N LEU A 116 -2.67 -4.49 -0.76
CA LEU A 116 -2.58 -4.58 -2.21
C LEU A 116 -3.95 -4.42 -2.87
N ASN A 117 -4.96 -5.14 -2.38
CA ASN A 117 -6.33 -5.09 -2.88
C ASN A 117 -6.91 -3.67 -2.81
N LYS A 118 -6.61 -2.90 -1.76
CA LYS A 118 -6.98 -1.48 -1.67
C LYS A 118 -6.36 -0.65 -2.80
N GLY A 119 -5.07 -0.86 -3.07
CA GLY A 119 -4.36 -0.19 -4.17
C GLY A 119 -4.91 -0.58 -5.55
N GLU A 120 -5.13 -1.87 -5.77
CA GLU A 120 -5.71 -2.39 -7.02
C GLU A 120 -7.15 -1.89 -7.24
N ALA A 121 -7.98 -1.88 -6.20
CA ALA A 121 -9.35 -1.35 -6.27
C ALA A 121 -9.36 0.15 -6.59
N ARG A 122 -8.47 0.93 -5.96
CA ARG A 122 -8.31 2.36 -6.31
C ARG A 122 -7.87 2.53 -7.76
N ASN A 123 -6.92 1.72 -8.22
CA ASN A 123 -6.45 1.78 -9.61
C ASN A 123 -7.54 1.34 -10.59
N ALA A 124 -8.35 0.34 -10.24
CA ALA A 124 -9.50 -0.10 -11.03
C ALA A 124 -10.56 1.00 -11.13
N LEU A 125 -10.88 1.67 -10.03
CA LEU A 125 -11.75 2.85 -10.02
C LEU A 125 -11.19 3.97 -10.91
N ALA A 126 -9.91 4.30 -10.75
CA ALA A 126 -9.27 5.34 -11.56
C ALA A 126 -9.31 5.00 -13.07
N ARG A 127 -9.11 3.72 -13.44
CA ARG A 127 -9.26 3.28 -14.83
C ARG A 127 -10.71 3.36 -15.32
N ALA A 128 -11.68 3.03 -14.48
CA ALA A 128 -13.09 3.13 -14.83
C ALA A 128 -13.51 4.59 -15.07
N VAL A 129 -13.05 5.51 -14.21
CA VAL A 129 -13.27 6.96 -14.39
C VAL A 129 -12.52 7.47 -15.63
N PHE A 130 -11.31 6.98 -15.88
CA PHE A 130 -10.51 7.29 -17.07
C PHE A 130 -10.80 6.30 -18.21
N PHE A 131 -12.07 6.16 -18.58
CA PHE A 131 -12.49 5.20 -19.60
C PHE A 131 -12.00 5.56 -21.02
N ASN A 132 -11.79 6.84 -21.31
CA ASN A 132 -11.30 7.30 -22.60
C ASN A 132 -9.79 7.07 -22.74
N ARG A 133 -9.36 6.51 -23.89
CA ARG A 133 -7.96 6.18 -24.22
C ARG A 133 -7.30 5.14 -23.30
N LEU A 134 -8.06 4.13 -22.83
CA LEU A 134 -7.53 2.95 -22.13
C LEU A 134 -6.75 3.25 -20.83
N GLY A 135 -7.00 4.37 -20.14
CA GLY A 135 -6.18 4.71 -18.96
C GLY A 135 -4.91 5.51 -19.28
N GLU A 136 -4.59 5.77 -20.54
CA GLU A 136 -3.31 6.37 -20.94
C GLU A 136 -3.35 7.89 -21.08
N ILE A 137 -2.44 8.56 -20.37
CA ILE A 137 -2.22 10.01 -20.50
C ILE A 137 -1.25 10.25 -21.66
N ARG A 138 -1.79 10.42 -22.87
CA ARG A 138 -1.02 10.73 -24.10
C ARG A 138 -0.83 12.23 -24.37
N ASP A 139 -0.78 13.05 -23.32
CA ASP A 139 -0.53 14.49 -23.47
C ASP A 139 0.92 14.78 -23.85
N ARG A 140 1.12 15.77 -24.72
CA ARG A 140 2.46 16.16 -25.17
C ARG A 140 3.23 16.98 -24.11
N SER A 141 2.55 17.80 -23.31
CA SER A 141 3.19 18.63 -22.28
C SER A 141 3.03 18.06 -20.88
N PHE A 142 4.06 18.24 -20.05
CA PHE A 142 4.04 17.82 -18.65
C PHE A 142 2.93 18.51 -17.84
N GLU A 143 2.63 19.78 -18.14
CA GLU A 143 1.53 20.49 -17.48
C GLU A 143 0.17 19.87 -17.77
N GLN A 144 -0.12 19.52 -19.02
CA GLN A 144 -1.39 18.89 -19.38
C GLN A 144 -1.53 17.51 -18.74
N GLN A 145 -0.44 16.72 -18.70
CA GLN A 145 -0.41 15.45 -17.98
C GLN A 145 -0.74 15.66 -16.49
N ARG A 146 -0.16 16.69 -15.86
CA ARG A 146 -0.40 17.03 -14.45
C ARG A 146 -1.85 17.46 -14.21
N TYR A 147 -2.43 18.28 -15.08
CA TYR A 147 -3.83 18.69 -14.95
C TYR A 147 -4.78 17.50 -15.06
N ARG A 148 -4.57 16.59 -16.04
CA ARG A 148 -5.38 15.37 -16.16
C ARG A 148 -5.24 14.47 -14.94
N ALA A 149 -4.01 14.22 -14.48
CA ALA A 149 -3.77 13.39 -13.30
C ALA A 149 -4.44 13.97 -12.05
N SER A 150 -4.39 15.29 -11.89
CA SER A 150 -5.04 16.00 -10.79
C SER A 150 -6.57 15.92 -10.87
N GLY A 151 -7.15 16.12 -12.06
CA GLY A 151 -8.59 15.99 -12.29
C GLY A 151 -9.10 14.56 -12.04
N LEU A 152 -8.37 13.55 -12.53
CA LEU A 152 -8.68 12.14 -12.26
C LEU A 152 -8.66 11.84 -10.77
N ASN A 153 -7.63 12.34 -10.05
CA ASN A 153 -7.54 12.17 -8.61
C ASN A 153 -8.72 12.85 -7.88
N LEU A 154 -9.11 14.05 -8.32
CA LEU A 154 -10.25 14.78 -7.75
C LEU A 154 -11.56 14.00 -7.90
N VAL A 155 -11.88 13.53 -9.11
CA VAL A 155 -13.11 12.76 -9.36
C VAL A 155 -13.10 11.44 -8.60
N THR A 156 -11.97 10.73 -8.60
CA THR A 156 -11.80 9.48 -7.84
C THR A 156 -12.04 9.73 -6.34
N ALA A 157 -11.46 10.79 -5.78
CA ALA A 157 -11.64 11.15 -4.37
C ALA A 157 -13.09 11.54 -4.06
N ALA A 158 -13.77 12.27 -4.98
CA ALA A 158 -15.18 12.63 -4.82
C ALA A 158 -16.09 11.39 -4.79
N ILE A 159 -15.84 10.39 -5.64
CA ILE A 159 -16.55 9.11 -5.62
C ILE A 159 -16.33 8.38 -4.29
N VAL A 160 -15.08 8.29 -3.83
CA VAL A 160 -14.76 7.64 -2.56
C VAL A 160 -15.43 8.33 -1.39
N LEU A 161 -15.44 9.67 -1.38
CA LEU A 161 -16.12 10.45 -0.35
C LEU A 161 -17.63 10.20 -0.37
N TRP A 162 -18.25 10.24 -1.56
CA TRP A 162 -19.67 9.94 -1.71
C TRP A 162 -19.99 8.53 -1.20
N ASN A 163 -19.22 7.52 -1.61
CA ASN A 163 -19.40 6.15 -1.15
C ASN A 163 -19.28 6.04 0.37
N THR A 164 -18.26 6.66 0.97
CA THR A 164 -18.04 6.63 2.42
C THR A 164 -19.25 7.17 3.19
N VAL A 165 -19.76 8.34 2.77
CA VAL A 165 -20.92 8.97 3.39
C VAL A 165 -22.19 8.12 3.23
N TYR A 166 -22.43 7.55 2.04
CA TYR A 166 -23.64 6.76 1.81
C TYR A 166 -23.56 5.35 2.42
N LEU A 167 -22.37 4.75 2.54
CA LEU A 167 -22.17 3.51 3.28
C LEU A 167 -22.49 3.69 4.76
N GLU A 168 -22.00 4.77 5.39
CA GLU A 168 -22.32 5.09 6.78
C GLU A 168 -23.84 5.27 6.97
N ARG A 169 -24.48 6.05 6.10
CA ARG A 169 -25.94 6.26 6.17
C ARG A 169 -26.71 4.96 5.98
N SER A 170 -26.24 4.08 5.09
CA SER A 170 -26.87 2.78 4.85
C SER A 170 -26.72 1.86 6.05
N ALA A 171 -25.54 1.83 6.68
CA ALA A 171 -25.31 1.06 7.91
C ALA A 171 -26.19 1.57 9.07
N ASN A 172 -26.30 2.89 9.25
CA ASN A 172 -27.16 3.48 10.27
C ASN A 172 -28.65 3.24 10.00
N ALA A 173 -29.09 3.30 8.74
CA ALA A 173 -30.44 2.95 8.38
C ALA A 173 -30.75 1.48 8.69
N LEU A 174 -29.83 0.55 8.37
CA LEU A 174 -29.98 -0.87 8.67
C LEU A 174 -30.04 -1.13 10.18
N ARG A 175 -29.22 -0.45 11.00
CA ARG A 175 -29.30 -0.52 12.47
C ARG A 175 -30.66 -0.07 13.02
N GLY A 176 -31.28 0.93 12.38
CA GLY A 176 -32.60 1.44 12.77
C GLY A 176 -33.77 0.55 12.34
N HIS A 177 -33.54 -0.36 11.39
CA HIS A 177 -34.48 -1.44 11.08
C HIS A 177 -34.14 -2.64 11.98
N SER A 178 -35.12 -3.47 12.33
CA SER A 178 -34.97 -4.64 13.22
C SER A 178 -34.12 -5.79 12.63
N THR A 179 -33.23 -5.49 11.68
CA THR A 179 -32.28 -6.43 11.09
C THR A 179 -30.97 -6.35 11.86
N ALA A 180 -30.57 -7.44 12.51
CA ALA A 180 -29.28 -7.50 13.19
C ALA A 180 -28.14 -7.36 12.17
N VAL A 181 -27.43 -6.22 12.20
CA VAL A 181 -26.22 -6.01 11.43
C VAL A 181 -25.04 -6.49 12.26
N ASP A 182 -24.30 -7.48 11.77
CA ASP A 182 -23.04 -7.89 12.38
C ASP A 182 -21.99 -6.78 12.16
N GLU A 183 -21.64 -6.07 13.22
CA GLU A 183 -20.67 -4.97 13.16
C GLU A 183 -19.27 -5.44 12.78
N SER A 184 -18.95 -6.72 13.01
CA SER A 184 -17.68 -7.30 12.60
C SER A 184 -17.50 -7.29 11.08
N LEU A 185 -18.59 -7.20 10.31
CA LEU A 185 -18.53 -7.15 8.85
C LEU A 185 -18.19 -5.76 8.30
N LEU A 186 -18.39 -4.70 9.08
CA LEU A 186 -18.13 -3.32 8.64
C LEU A 186 -16.65 -3.10 8.28
N GLN A 187 -15.73 -3.83 8.92
CA GLN A 187 -14.30 -3.77 8.63
C GLN A 187 -13.93 -4.23 7.20
N TYR A 188 -14.83 -4.98 6.54
CA TYR A 188 -14.64 -5.48 5.18
C TYR A 188 -15.29 -4.58 4.11
N LEU A 189 -16.01 -3.53 4.50
CA LEU A 189 -16.57 -2.57 3.56
C LEU A 189 -15.46 -1.74 2.90
N SER A 190 -15.61 -1.52 1.59
CA SER A 190 -14.69 -0.70 0.81
C SER A 190 -15.45 0.42 0.11
N PRO A 191 -15.07 1.69 0.30
CA PRO A 191 -15.68 2.83 -0.41
C PRO A 191 -15.18 2.94 -1.86
N LEU A 192 -14.44 1.96 -2.38
CA LEU A 192 -13.86 1.98 -3.74
C LEU A 192 -14.76 1.32 -4.79
N GLY A 193 -15.87 0.68 -4.39
CA GLY A 193 -16.85 0.11 -5.32
C GLY A 193 -17.52 1.20 -6.16
N TRP A 194 -17.75 0.94 -7.45
CA TRP A 194 -18.28 1.94 -8.38
C TRP A 194 -19.32 1.41 -9.37
N GLU A 195 -19.68 0.14 -9.28
CA GLU A 195 -20.67 -0.48 -10.17
C GLU A 195 -22.05 0.19 -10.10
N HIS A 196 -22.36 0.86 -8.99
CA HIS A 196 -23.59 1.64 -8.81
C HIS A 196 -23.52 3.07 -9.38
N ILE A 197 -22.39 3.48 -9.94
CA ILE A 197 -22.16 4.81 -10.51
C ILE A 197 -22.10 4.69 -12.03
N ASN A 198 -22.99 5.41 -12.72
CA ASN A 198 -22.93 5.53 -14.17
C ASN A 198 -21.77 6.46 -14.56
N LEU A 199 -20.69 5.90 -15.09
CA LEU A 199 -19.51 6.62 -15.59
C LEU A 199 -19.61 6.93 -17.10
N THR A 200 -20.55 6.30 -17.80
CA THR A 200 -20.81 6.48 -19.22
C THR A 200 -22.29 6.75 -19.48
N GLY A 201 -22.59 7.36 -20.63
CA GLY A 201 -23.94 7.72 -21.05
C GLY A 201 -24.26 9.21 -20.91
N ASP A 202 -25.53 9.55 -21.12
CA ASP A 202 -26.00 10.94 -21.14
C ASP A 202 -26.29 11.46 -19.73
N TYR A 203 -25.58 12.50 -19.34
CA TYR A 203 -25.78 13.17 -18.06
C TYR A 203 -26.89 14.22 -18.16
N LEU A 204 -28.13 13.80 -17.92
CA LEU A 204 -29.27 14.72 -17.85
C LEU A 204 -29.31 15.44 -16.51
N TRP A 205 -28.80 16.67 -16.48
CA TRP A 205 -28.89 17.56 -15.32
C TRP A 205 -30.31 18.13 -15.20
N ARG A 206 -31.20 17.40 -14.54
CA ARG A 206 -32.51 17.93 -14.16
C ARG A 206 -32.32 18.88 -12.96
N SER A 207 -32.44 20.19 -13.21
CA SER A 207 -32.29 21.27 -12.22
C SER A 207 -33.31 21.24 -11.06
N THR A 208 -34.30 20.35 -11.14
CA THR A 208 -35.43 20.25 -10.20
C THR A 208 -35.11 19.48 -8.92
N VAL A 209 -34.07 18.63 -8.88
CA VAL A 209 -33.64 17.95 -7.64
C VAL A 209 -32.59 18.80 -6.93
N LYS A 210 -33.01 19.93 -6.35
CA LYS A 210 -32.18 20.68 -5.41
C LYS A 210 -32.10 19.89 -4.10
N VAL A 211 -31.07 19.06 -3.98
CA VAL A 211 -30.65 18.56 -2.67
C VAL A 211 -30.22 19.82 -1.89
N GLY A 212 -31.03 20.28 -0.95
CA GLY A 212 -30.73 21.48 -0.16
C GLY A 212 -29.36 21.37 0.51
N GLY A 213 -28.68 22.49 0.77
CA GLY A 213 -27.36 22.50 1.38
C GLY A 213 -27.30 21.60 2.63
N GLY A 214 -26.37 20.65 2.65
CA GLY A 214 -26.20 19.69 3.75
C GLY A 214 -27.21 18.53 3.79
N ARG A 215 -28.19 18.49 2.89
CA ARG A 215 -29.10 17.33 2.75
C ARG A 215 -28.48 16.28 1.83
N PHE A 216 -28.93 15.04 1.99
CA PHE A 216 -28.47 13.93 1.16
C PHE A 216 -29.61 13.39 0.30
N ARG A 217 -29.28 12.69 -0.78
CA ARG A 217 -30.28 11.93 -1.54
C ARG A 217 -30.86 10.82 -0.65
N PRO A 218 -32.16 10.52 -0.78
CA PRO A 218 -32.78 9.43 -0.03
C PRO A 218 -32.16 8.09 -0.41
N LEU A 219 -32.05 7.18 0.56
CA LEU A 219 -31.67 5.79 0.30
C LEU A 219 -32.78 5.08 -0.47
N ARG A 220 -32.42 4.06 -1.27
CA ARG A 220 -33.42 3.19 -1.90
C ARG A 220 -34.15 2.42 -0.81
N ARG A 221 -35.47 2.27 -0.95
CA ARG A 221 -36.27 1.45 -0.01
C ARG A 221 -35.78 0.01 -0.09
N LEU A 222 -35.57 -0.61 1.06
CA LEU A 222 -35.34 -2.06 1.16
C LEU A 222 -36.61 -2.74 0.62
N LYS A 223 -36.47 -3.62 -0.36
CA LYS A 223 -37.58 -4.51 -0.73
C LYS A 223 -37.78 -5.44 0.46
N SER A 224 -38.99 -5.45 1.04
CA SER A 224 -39.39 -6.48 1.98
C SER A 224 -39.27 -7.84 1.30
N ALA A 225 -38.53 -8.76 1.94
CA ALA A 225 -38.42 -10.15 1.50
C ALA A 225 -39.77 -10.87 1.62
#